data_AF-A0A958Y9D3-F1
#
_entry.id   AF-A0A958Y9D3-F1
#
_cell.length_a   1.000
_cell.length_b   1.000
_cell.length_c   1.000
_cell.angle_alpha   90.00
_cell.angle_beta   90.00
_cell.angle_gamma   90.00
#
_symmetry.space_group_name_H-M   'P 1'
#
loop_
_entity.id
_entity.type
_entity.pdbx_description
1 polymer ?
#
loop_
_entity_poly.entity_id
_entity_poly.type
_entity_poly.pdbx_seq_one_letter_code
_entity_poly.pdbx_strand_id
1 'polypeptide(L)'
;KRTSNKFTHMLSLFFGGIGLISIYFLSDKVGLLLSMVGVGIAWASILSIPYAMLSGALPSNKMGYYMGVFNFFVVLPQIVAGTILGFLLQTFFNNEPVYALIVGGLSMIFAGILTLRVTTSRKIEIDD
;
A
#
# COMPACT_ATOMS: atom_id res chain seq x y z
N LYS A 1 5.76 23.55 3.82
CA LYS A 1 5.32 23.73 2.41
C LYS A 1 5.46 22.40 1.64
N ARG A 2 4.38 21.93 1.01
CA ARG A 2 4.36 21.45 -0.39
C ARG A 2 4.36 19.96 -0.80
N THR A 3 4.07 18.98 0.05
CA THR A 3 3.57 17.69 -0.47
C THR A 3 2.34 17.26 0.32
N SER A 4 1.20 17.23 -0.36
CA SER A 4 0.00 16.56 0.15
C SER A 4 0.39 15.12 0.46
N ASN A 5 0.24 14.65 1.72
CA ASN A 5 0.60 13.27 2.09
C ASN A 5 -0.02 12.24 1.13
N LYS A 6 -1.21 12.57 0.61
CA LYS A 6 -1.93 11.79 -0.41
C LYS A 6 -1.17 11.69 -1.73
N PHE A 7 -0.54 12.78 -2.16
CA PHE A 7 0.27 12.81 -3.39
C PHE A 7 1.56 12.01 -3.22
N THR A 8 2.24 12.14 -2.07
CA THR A 8 3.41 11.29 -1.74
C THR A 8 3.01 9.81 -1.67
N HIS A 9 1.85 9.50 -1.08
CA HIS A 9 1.30 8.15 -1.01
C HIS A 9 1.00 7.58 -2.40
N MET A 10 0.30 8.34 -3.24
CA MET A 10 0.02 7.96 -4.62
C MET A 10 1.31 7.67 -5.39
N LEU A 11 2.29 8.57 -5.33
CA LEU A 11 3.56 8.42 -6.03
C LEU A 11 4.31 7.16 -5.56
N SER A 12 4.35 6.92 -4.24
CA SER A 12 4.96 5.70 -3.69
C SER A 12 4.25 4.41 -4.13
N LEU A 13 2.91 4.40 -4.18
CA LEU A 13 2.13 3.26 -4.68
C LEU A 13 2.35 3.04 -6.18
N PHE A 14 2.54 4.11 -6.94
CA PHE A 14 2.85 4.03 -8.36
C PHE A 14 4.22 3.38 -8.60
N PHE A 15 5.25 3.80 -7.86
CA PHE A 15 6.57 3.17 -7.90
C PHE A 15 6.55 1.70 -7.43
N GLY A 16 5.77 1.37 -6.41
CA GLY A 16 5.58 -0.02 -5.98
C GLY A 16 4.85 -0.87 -7.01
N GLY A 17 3.81 -0.34 -7.64
CA GLY A 17 3.05 -1.02 -8.68
C GLY A 17 3.88 -1.27 -9.94
N ILE A 18 4.65 -0.27 -10.38
CA ILE A 18 5.64 -0.45 -11.46
C ILE A 18 6.70 -1.48 -11.03
N GLY A 19 7.18 -1.43 -9.79
CA GLY A 19 8.13 -2.40 -9.25
C GLY A 19 7.60 -3.83 -9.23
N LEU A 20 6.31 -4.04 -8.97
CA LEU A 20 5.69 -5.38 -9.04
C LEU A 20 5.51 -5.86 -10.48
N ILE A 21 5.10 -4.96 -11.39
CA ILE A 21 4.94 -5.29 -12.82
C ILE A 21 6.30 -5.56 -13.48
N SER A 22 7.35 -4.84 -13.08
CA SER A 22 8.69 -4.98 -13.66
C SER A 22 9.32 -6.33 -13.35
N ILE A 23 8.88 -7.06 -12.30
CA ILE A 23 9.32 -8.43 -12.00
C ILE A 23 9.00 -9.39 -13.17
N TYR A 24 7.92 -9.15 -13.93
CA TYR A 24 7.59 -9.97 -15.10
C TYR A 24 8.61 -9.78 -16.24
N PHE A 25 9.11 -8.55 -16.43
CA PHE A 25 10.01 -8.22 -17.53
C PHE A 25 11.49 -8.38 -17.16
N LEU A 26 11.85 -8.19 -15.90
CA LEU A 26 13.21 -8.26 -15.40
C LEU A 26 13.41 -9.53 -14.56
N SER A 27 13.83 -10.61 -15.21
CA SER A 27 14.23 -11.86 -14.53
C SER A 27 15.70 -11.88 -14.10
N ASP A 28 16.46 -10.81 -14.36
CA ASP A 28 17.86 -10.70 -13.91
C ASP A 28 17.95 -10.33 -12.42
N LYS A 29 18.95 -10.87 -11.72
CA LYS A 29 19.15 -10.68 -10.28
C LYS A 29 19.23 -9.20 -9.88
N VAL A 30 19.88 -8.38 -10.71
CA VAL A 30 20.02 -6.94 -10.47
C VAL A 30 18.70 -6.21 -10.76
N GLY A 31 17.98 -6.63 -11.79
CA GLY A 31 16.67 -6.08 -12.15
C GLY A 31 15.59 -6.35 -11.11
N LEU A 32 15.60 -7.53 -10.49
CA LEU A 32 14.71 -7.86 -9.37
C LEU A 32 15.02 -7.02 -8.13
N LEU A 33 16.30 -6.81 -7.80
CA LEU A 33 16.70 -5.94 -6.69
C LEU A 33 16.20 -4.50 -6.89
N LEU A 34 16.34 -3.96 -8.10
CA LEU A 34 15.83 -2.63 -8.43
C LEU A 34 14.31 -2.55 -8.27
N SER A 35 13.60 -3.58 -8.72
CA SER A 35 12.14 -3.70 -8.58
C SER A 35 11.72 -3.70 -7.10
N MET A 36 12.47 -4.41 -6.24
CA MET A 36 12.21 -4.46 -4.80
C MET A 36 12.41 -3.12 -4.08
N VAL A 37 13.27 -2.24 -4.59
CA VAL A 37 13.40 -0.87 -4.04
C VAL A 37 12.08 -0.11 -4.20
N GLY A 38 11.44 -0.21 -5.37
CA GLY A 38 10.13 0.41 -5.63
C GLY A 38 9.04 -0.14 -4.71
N VAL A 39 9.01 -1.47 -4.52
CA VAL A 39 8.08 -2.15 -3.60
C VAL A 39 8.32 -1.69 -2.15
N GLY A 40 9.58 -1.56 -1.72
CA GLY A 40 9.94 -1.08 -0.38
C GLY A 40 9.45 0.34 -0.10
N ILE A 41 9.57 1.24 -1.07
CA ILE A 41 9.04 2.61 -0.98
C ILE A 41 7.52 2.59 -0.79
N ALA A 42 6.82 1.78 -1.58
CA ALA A 42 5.36 1.64 -1.45
C ALA A 42 4.95 1.08 -0.08
N TRP A 43 5.67 0.07 0.42
CA TRP A 43 5.37 -0.57 1.69
C TRP A 43 5.53 0.38 2.88
N ALA A 44 6.63 1.16 2.93
CA ALA A 44 6.85 2.16 3.96
C ALA A 44 5.71 3.20 4.03
N SER A 45 5.18 3.55 2.86
CA SER A 45 4.08 4.48 2.70
C SER A 45 2.73 3.91 3.14
N ILE A 46 2.42 2.65 2.80
CA ILE A 46 1.23 1.92 3.25
C ILE A 46 1.19 1.79 4.77
N LEU A 47 2.33 1.66 5.43
CA LEU A 47 2.37 1.62 6.89
C LEU A 47 2.29 3.00 7.55
N SER A 48 2.89 4.04 6.97
CA SER A 48 3.02 5.32 7.68
C SER A 48 1.82 6.25 7.46
N ILE A 49 1.33 6.34 6.23
CA ILE A 49 0.38 7.38 5.83
C ILE A 49 -1.06 7.13 6.31
N PRO A 50 -1.65 5.92 6.22
CA PRO A 50 -3.01 5.71 6.72
C PRO A 50 -3.10 5.84 8.24
N TYR A 51 -2.09 5.38 8.99
CA TYR A 51 -2.00 5.62 10.42
C TYR A 51 -1.95 7.10 10.77
N ALA A 52 -1.15 7.89 10.03
CA ALA A 52 -1.08 9.34 10.21
C ALA A 52 -2.37 10.07 9.80
N MET A 53 -3.13 9.54 8.83
CA MET A 53 -4.45 10.07 8.46
C MET A 53 -5.50 9.75 9.52
N LEU A 54 -5.46 8.56 10.09
CA LEU A 54 -6.41 8.11 11.11
C LEU A 54 -6.15 8.79 12.46
N SER A 55 -4.90 8.89 12.91
CA SER A 55 -4.56 9.50 14.19
C SER A 55 -4.99 10.97 14.29
N GLY A 56 -4.99 11.69 13.16
CA GLY A 56 -5.46 13.08 13.08
C GLY A 56 -6.98 13.25 13.20
N ALA A 57 -7.76 12.18 13.03
CA ALA A 57 -9.23 12.22 13.09
C ALA A 57 -9.80 11.63 14.40
N LEU A 58 -8.95 11.04 15.25
CA LEU A 58 -9.37 10.31 16.44
C LEU A 58 -9.22 11.15 17.73
N PRO A 59 -10.18 11.07 18.67
CA PRO A 59 -10.07 11.73 19.96
C PRO A 59 -8.93 11.12 20.79
N SER A 60 -8.04 11.97 21.32
CA SER A 60 -6.81 11.57 22.02
C SER A 60 -7.04 10.60 23.19
N ASN A 61 -8.17 10.72 23.88
CA ASN A 61 -8.54 9.89 25.03
C ASN A 61 -8.78 8.40 24.69
N LYS A 62 -8.96 8.04 23.40
CA LYS A 62 -9.20 6.66 22.95
C LYS A 62 -8.29 6.24 21.80
N MET A 63 -7.20 6.97 21.57
CA MET A 63 -6.31 6.74 20.42
C MET A 63 -5.78 5.29 20.39
N GLY A 64 -5.38 4.73 21.52
CA GLY A 64 -4.89 3.35 21.60
C GLY A 64 -5.92 2.30 21.16
N TYR A 65 -7.19 2.46 21.57
CA TYR A 65 -8.26 1.54 21.19
C TYR A 65 -8.53 1.57 19.67
N TYR A 66 -8.72 2.76 19.10
CA TYR A 66 -9.03 2.90 17.67
C TYR A 66 -7.83 2.52 16.77
N MET A 67 -6.60 2.78 17.21
CA MET A 67 -5.38 2.33 16.50
C MET A 67 -5.21 0.81 16.55
N GLY A 68 -5.61 0.16 17.64
CA GLY A 68 -5.67 -1.30 17.73
C GLY A 68 -6.70 -1.91 16.78
N VAL A 69 -7.91 -1.33 16.74
CA VAL A 69 -8.98 -1.77 15.82
C VAL A 69 -8.55 -1.61 14.35
N PHE A 70 -7.85 -0.53 14.00
CA PHE A 70 -7.30 -0.35 12.65
C PHE A 70 -6.29 -1.44 12.27
N ASN A 71 -5.40 -1.83 13.19
CA ASN A 71 -4.47 -2.95 12.98
C ASN A 71 -5.21 -4.25 12.64
N PHE A 72 -6.31 -4.56 13.34
CA PHE A 72 -7.12 -5.73 13.02
C PHE A 72 -7.69 -5.68 11.59
N PHE A 73 -8.10 -4.51 11.10
CA PHE A 73 -8.56 -4.35 9.72
C PHE A 73 -7.46 -4.53 8.67
N VAL A 74 -6.20 -4.29 9.00
CA VAL A 74 -5.07 -4.54 8.09
C VAL A 74 -4.68 -6.02 8.11
N VAL A 75 -4.61 -6.61 9.30
CA VAL A 75 -4.08 -7.96 9.50
C VAL A 75 -5.09 -9.04 9.10
N LEU A 76 -6.38 -8.87 9.39
CA LEU A 76 -7.39 -9.90 9.08
C LEU A 76 -7.45 -10.21 7.57
N PRO A 77 -7.58 -9.22 6.66
CA PRO A 77 -7.51 -9.49 5.22
C PRO A 77 -6.17 -10.09 4.78
N GLN A 78 -5.06 -9.71 5.43
CA GLN A 78 -3.74 -10.26 5.12
C GLN A 78 -3.63 -11.75 5.49
N ILE A 79 -4.18 -12.18 6.62
CA ILE A 79 -4.23 -13.60 7.01
C ILE A 79 -5.09 -14.40 6.03
N VAL A 80 -6.26 -13.86 5.68
CA VAL A 80 -7.15 -14.48 4.69
C VAL A 80 -6.45 -14.62 3.34
N ALA A 81 -5.81 -13.55 2.86
CA ALA A 81 -5.02 -13.58 1.62
C ALA A 81 -3.88 -14.59 1.72
N GLY A 82 -3.10 -14.60 2.80
CA GLY A 82 -2.00 -15.56 3.00
C GLY A 82 -2.45 -17.02 2.98
N THR A 83 -3.67 -17.31 3.43
CA THR A 83 -4.22 -18.67 3.45
C THR A 83 -4.80 -19.08 2.09
N ILE A 84 -5.45 -18.15 1.38
CA ILE A 84 -6.18 -18.44 0.14
C ILE A 84 -5.31 -18.24 -1.12
N LEU A 85 -4.23 -17.45 -1.05
CA LEU A 85 -3.40 -17.09 -2.21
C LEU A 85 -2.82 -18.32 -2.91
N GLY A 86 -2.37 -19.34 -2.16
CA GLY A 86 -1.86 -20.59 -2.76
C GLY A 86 -2.92 -21.34 -3.58
N PHE A 87 -4.17 -21.36 -3.12
CA PHE A 87 -5.29 -21.95 -3.86
C PHE A 87 -5.69 -21.11 -5.08
N LEU A 88 -5.70 -19.78 -4.94
CA LEU A 88 -5.94 -18.85 -6.04
C LEU A 88 -4.90 -19.02 -7.15
N LEU A 89 -3.61 -19.19 -6.80
CA LEU A 89 -2.53 -19.40 -7.77
C LEU A 89 -2.71 -20.69 -8.57
N GLN A 90 -3.08 -21.77 -7.90
CA GLN A 90 -3.30 -23.06 -8.56
C GLN A 90 -4.53 -23.04 -9.49
N THR A 91 -5.62 -22.39 -9.06
CA THR A 91 -6.89 -22.42 -9.79
C THR A 91 -6.97 -21.40 -10.92
N PHE A 92 -6.50 -20.17 -10.69
CA PHE A 92 -6.68 -19.05 -11.63
C PHE A 92 -5.41 -18.69 -12.41
N PHE A 93 -4.23 -19.00 -11.87
CA PHE A 93 -2.96 -18.55 -12.45
C PHE A 93 -2.07 -19.69 -12.96
N ASN A 94 -2.60 -20.91 -13.13
CA ASN A 94 -1.86 -22.08 -13.60
C ASN A 94 -0.52 -22.30 -12.86
N ASN A 95 -0.49 -22.00 -11.55
CA ASN A 95 0.68 -22.11 -10.70
C ASN A 95 1.84 -21.14 -11.01
N GLU A 96 1.60 -20.09 -11.79
CA GLU A 96 2.55 -19.03 -12.13
C GLU A 96 2.34 -17.80 -11.22
N PRO A 97 3.16 -17.62 -10.16
CA PRO A 97 3.00 -16.52 -9.20
C PRO A 97 3.22 -15.14 -9.80
N VAL A 98 3.89 -15.07 -10.95
CA VAL A 98 4.21 -13.79 -11.62
C VAL A 98 2.95 -13.05 -12.06
N TYR A 99 1.92 -13.77 -12.53
CA TYR A 99 0.66 -13.13 -12.91
C TYR A 99 -0.08 -12.51 -11.71
N ALA A 100 -0.01 -13.14 -10.53
CA ALA A 100 -0.58 -12.56 -9.32
C ALA A 100 0.15 -11.28 -8.89
N LEU A 101 1.47 -11.20 -9.10
CA LEU A 101 2.26 -9.98 -8.85
C LEU A 101 1.85 -8.84 -9.80
N ILE A 102 1.60 -9.13 -11.08
CA ILE A 102 1.11 -8.13 -12.05
C ILE A 102 -0.26 -7.59 -11.62
N VAL A 103 -1.19 -8.47 -11.24
CA VAL A 103 -2.52 -8.07 -10.75
C VAL A 103 -2.38 -7.23 -9.47
N GLY A 104 -1.49 -7.61 -8.56
CA GLY A 104 -1.16 -6.83 -7.37
C GLY A 104 -0.59 -5.45 -7.69
N GLY A 105 0.30 -5.36 -8.68
CA GLY A 105 0.89 -4.09 -9.13
C GLY A 105 -0.12 -3.15 -9.77
N LEU A 106 -1.02 -3.67 -10.61
CA LEU A 106 -2.14 -2.91 -11.17
C LEU A 106 -3.10 -2.42 -10.07
N SER A 107 -3.40 -3.28 -9.09
CA SER A 107 -4.22 -2.93 -7.92
C SER A 107 -3.58 -1.81 -7.09
N MET A 108 -2.27 -1.84 -6.87
CA MET A 108 -1.53 -0.76 -6.19
C MET A 108 -1.63 0.57 -6.93
N ILE A 109 -1.48 0.57 -8.26
CA ILE A 109 -1.63 1.78 -9.08
C ILE A 109 -3.06 2.32 -8.96
N PHE A 110 -4.06 1.44 -9.04
CA PHE A 110 -5.46 1.82 -8.91
C PHE A 110 -5.77 2.39 -7.52
N ALA A 111 -5.23 1.77 -6.45
CA ALA A 111 -5.32 2.28 -5.09
C ALA A 111 -4.67 3.67 -4.96
N GLY A 112 -3.52 3.89 -5.60
CA GLY A 112 -2.88 5.21 -5.69
C GLY A 112 -3.81 6.27 -6.28
N ILE A 113 -4.48 5.96 -7.39
CA ILE A 113 -5.45 6.87 -8.01
C ILE A 113 -6.65 7.11 -7.07
N LEU A 114 -7.18 6.06 -6.44
CA LEU A 114 -8.30 6.17 -5.49
C LEU A 114 -7.94 7.01 -4.26
N THR A 115 -6.69 6.98 -3.79
CA THR A 115 -6.27 7.81 -2.65
C THR A 115 -6.34 9.32 -2.93
N LEU A 116 -6.39 9.74 -4.19
CA LEU A 116 -6.67 11.15 -4.54
C LEU A 116 -8.11 11.55 -4.19
N ARG A 117 -9.07 10.62 -4.19
CA ARG A 117 -10.46 10.89 -3.76
C ARG A 117 -10.60 10.99 -2.24
N VAL A 118 -9.60 10.58 -1.46
CA VAL A 118 -9.66 10.68 -0.01
C VAL A 118 -9.51 12.14 0.41
N THR A 119 -10.54 12.69 1.05
CA THR A 119 -10.50 14.03 1.63
C THR A 119 -9.76 14.00 2.97
N THR A 120 -8.43 14.07 2.96
CA THR A 120 -7.68 14.44 4.18
C THR A 120 -7.99 15.88 4.53
N SER A 121 -8.76 16.08 5.61
CA SER A 121 -8.89 17.37 6.27
C SER A 121 -7.65 17.59 7.13
N ARG A 122 -6.67 18.34 6.62
CA ARG A 122 -5.68 19.02 7.46
C ARG A 122 -5.85 20.51 7.25
N LYS A 123 -6.75 21.13 8.02
CA LYS A 123 -6.54 22.51 8.45
C LYS A 123 -5.30 22.45 9.34
N ILE A 124 -4.20 22.95 8.81
CA ILE A 124 -3.03 23.25 9.62
C ILE A 124 -3.36 24.60 10.24
N GLU A 125 -3.89 24.59 11.46
CA GLU A 125 -3.96 25.79 12.28
C GLU A 125 -2.52 26.08 12.68
N ILE A 126 -1.95 27.09 12.03
CA ILE A 126 -0.64 27.65 12.37
C ILE A 126 -0.93 28.54 13.58
N ASP A 127 -0.61 28.04 14.77
CA ASP A 127 -0.43 28.88 15.94
C ASP A 127 0.96 29.52 15.77
N ASP A 128 0.98 30.75 15.27
CA ASP A 128 2.11 31.68 15.30
C ASP A 128 2.19 32.31 16.70
#